data_AF-A0A4Q2J8C5-F1
#
_entry.id   AF-A0A4Q2J8C5-F1
#
_cell.length_a   1.000
_cell.length_b   1.000
_cell.length_c   1.000
_cell.angle_alpha   90.00
_cell.angle_beta   90.00
_cell.angle_gamma   90.00
#
_symmetry.space_group_name_H-M   'P 1'
#
loop_
_entity.id
_entity.type
_entity.pdbx_description
1 polymer ?
#
loop_
_entity_poly.entity_id
_entity_poly.type
_entity_poly.pdbx_seq_one_letter_code
_entity_poly.pdbx_strand_id
1 'polypeptide(L)'
;LADLPGTTVHARASRRTPTLLATFAGHEASVVSDALAADRVLAPSGNFYALEASRHLGLGDAGGLRVGLAPYTDDEDVDRLVAALRRVVR
;
A
#
# COMPACT_ATOMS: atom_id res chain seq x y z
N LEU A 1 5.68 2.82 7.22
CA LEU A 1 5.57 1.83 6.13
C LEU A 1 6.93 1.39 5.60
N ALA A 2 7.84 2.31 5.27
CA ALA A 2 9.17 1.96 4.73
C ALA A 2 10.01 1.07 5.68
N ASP A 3 9.75 1.13 6.99
CA ASP A 3 10.46 0.30 7.99
C ASP A 3 9.89 -1.13 8.12
N LEU A 4 8.83 -1.47 7.37
CA LEU A 4 8.30 -2.84 7.37
C LEU A 4 9.21 -3.73 6.48
N PRO A 5 9.62 -4.91 6.96
CA PRO A 5 10.43 -5.84 6.18
C PRO A 5 9.80 -6.13 4.81
N GLY A 6 10.65 -6.22 3.77
CA GLY A 6 10.22 -6.51 2.41
C GLY A 6 9.32 -5.43 1.77
N THR A 7 9.10 -4.28 2.41
CA THR A 7 8.21 -3.23 1.88
C THR A 7 8.98 -2.20 1.07
N THR A 8 8.56 -1.98 -0.17
CA THR A 8 9.04 -0.88 -1.02
C THR A 8 7.97 0.18 -1.14
N VAL A 9 8.27 1.41 -0.71
CA VAL A 9 7.39 2.58 -0.90
C VAL A 9 7.83 3.37 -2.14
N HIS A 10 6.96 3.46 -3.14
CA HIS A 10 7.25 4.10 -4.43
C HIS A 10 7.07 5.62 -4.40
N ALA A 11 6.20 6.13 -3.53
CA ALA A 11 5.91 7.56 -3.38
C ALA A 11 6.99 8.30 -2.55
N ARG A 12 8.18 8.52 -3.16
CA ARG A 12 9.39 9.02 -2.48
C ARG A 12 9.63 10.54 -2.56
N ALA A 13 8.75 11.31 -3.23
CA ALA A 13 8.90 12.76 -3.31
C ALA A 13 8.85 13.40 -1.91
N SER A 14 9.74 14.36 -1.65
CA SER A 14 9.86 15.05 -0.34
C SER A 14 8.60 15.83 0.02
N ARG A 15 7.97 16.47 -0.97
CA ARG A 15 6.64 17.09 -0.87
C ARG A 15 5.66 16.31 -1.74
N ARG A 16 4.59 15.80 -1.14
CA ARG A 16 3.56 14.99 -1.80
C ARG A 16 2.24 15.06 -1.03
N THR A 17 1.15 14.67 -1.69
CA THR A 17 -0.12 14.37 -1.02
C THR A 17 0.06 13.16 -0.09
N PRO A 18 -0.82 12.96 0.90
CA PRO A 18 -0.73 11.82 1.82
C PRO A 18 -1.25 10.52 1.16
N THR A 19 -0.78 10.22 -0.05
CA THR A 19 -1.08 9.00 -0.80
C THR A 19 0.22 8.26 -1.08
N LEU A 20 0.30 7.02 -0.63
CA LEU A 20 1.44 6.15 -0.80
C LEU A 20 1.05 4.96 -1.69
N LEU A 21 1.99 4.55 -2.54
CA LEU A 21 1.96 3.29 -3.26
C LEU A 21 3.07 2.40 -2.70
N ALA A 22 2.74 1.17 -2.32
CA ALA A 22 3.68 0.23 -1.75
C ALA A 22 3.56 -1.16 -2.37
N THR A 23 4.66 -1.90 -2.38
CA THR A 23 4.74 -3.32 -2.76
C THR A 23 5.50 -4.11 -1.70
N PHE A 24 5.27 -5.42 -1.66
CA PHE A 24 5.76 -6.30 -0.59
C PHE A 24 6.47 -7.51 -1.19
N ALA A 25 7.71 -7.75 -0.81
CA ALA A 25 8.49 -8.87 -1.30
C ALA A 25 7.79 -10.19 -0.96
N GLY A 26 7.65 -11.07 -1.96
CA GLY A 26 7.00 -12.38 -1.79
C GLY A 26 5.47 -12.33 -1.64
N HIS A 27 4.84 -11.15 -1.72
CA HIS A 27 3.40 -11.00 -1.50
C HIS A 27 2.76 -10.16 -2.61
N GLU A 28 1.78 -10.74 -3.30
CA GLU A 28 0.94 -10.01 -4.25
C GLU A 28 0.13 -8.92 -3.53
N ALA A 29 0.07 -7.73 -4.11
CA ALA A 29 -0.62 -6.60 -3.48
C ALA A 29 -2.12 -6.86 -3.25
N SER A 30 -2.76 -7.68 -4.11
CA SER A 30 -4.14 -8.11 -3.96
C SER A 30 -4.36 -8.97 -2.71
N VAL A 31 -3.48 -9.93 -2.45
CA VAL A 31 -3.51 -10.76 -1.23
C VAL A 31 -3.38 -9.88 0.01
N VAL A 32 -2.50 -8.87 -0.04
CA VAL A 32 -2.36 -7.92 1.07
C VAL A 32 -3.63 -7.08 1.23
N SER A 33 -4.20 -6.55 0.14
CA SER A 33 -5.46 -5.81 0.14
C SER A 33 -6.60 -6.62 0.77
N ASP A 34 -6.75 -7.88 0.39
CA ASP A 34 -7.80 -8.77 0.90
C ASP A 34 -7.63 -9.05 2.40
N ALA A 35 -6.40 -9.28 2.86
CA ALA A 35 -6.11 -9.47 4.27
C ALA A 35 -6.38 -8.20 5.10
N LEU A 36 -6.03 -7.02 4.57
CA LEU A 36 -6.36 -5.74 5.21
C LEU A 36 -7.88 -5.52 5.32
N ALA A 37 -8.64 -5.94 4.30
CA ALA A 37 -10.10 -5.83 4.32
C ALA A 37 -10.72 -6.67 5.45
N ALA A 38 -10.16 -7.85 5.75
CA ALA A 38 -10.58 -8.67 6.89
C ALA A 38 -10.40 -7.94 8.24
N ASP A 39 -9.40 -7.06 8.33
CA ASP A 39 -9.12 -6.20 9.49
C ASP A 39 -9.82 -4.82 9.42
N ARG A 40 -10.83 -4.69 8.54
CA ARG A 40 -11.58 -3.44 8.32
C ARG A 40 -10.69 -2.26 7.89
N VAL A 41 -9.66 -2.54 7.10
CA VAL A 41 -8.79 -1.53 6.48
C VAL A 41 -8.99 -1.57 4.97
N LEU A 42 -9.59 -0.53 4.41
CA LEU A 42 -9.77 -0.41 2.96
C LEU A 42 -8.52 0.21 2.31
N ALA A 43 -7.64 -0.65 1.80
CA ALA A 43 -6.47 -0.25 1.03
C ALA A 43 -6.43 -1.07 -0.27
N PRO A 44 -6.99 -0.57 -1.38
CA PRO A 44 -7.09 -1.35 -2.61
C PRO A 44 -5.72 -1.54 -3.28
N SER A 45 -5.55 -2.66 -3.97
CA SER A 45 -4.44 -2.93 -4.88
C SER A 45 -4.80 -2.62 -6.34
N GLY A 46 -3.84 -2.15 -7.12
CA GLY A 46 -3.99 -2.02 -8.57
C GLY A 46 -2.99 -1.07 -9.21
N ASN A 47 -3.17 -0.82 -10.51
CA ASN A 47 -2.46 0.21 -11.26
C ASN A 47 -3.18 1.57 -11.27
N PHE A 48 -4.43 1.65 -10.78
CA PHE A 48 -5.23 2.86 -10.65
C PHE A 48 -5.36 3.68 -11.95
N TYR A 49 -5.59 3.00 -13.08
CA TYR A 49 -5.66 3.60 -14.41
C TYR A 49 -4.33 4.21 -14.90
N ALA A 50 -3.22 3.95 -14.21
CA ALA A 50 -1.88 4.41 -14.56
C ALA A 50 -1.00 3.26 -15.08
N LEU A 51 -1.53 2.48 -16.04
CA LEU A 51 -0.91 1.24 -16.53
C LEU A 51 0.53 1.43 -17.04
N GLU A 52 0.76 2.45 -17.86
CA GLU A 52 2.09 2.71 -18.44
C GLU A 52 3.12 3.11 -17.37
N ALA A 53 2.71 3.92 -16.39
CA ALA A 53 3.58 4.27 -15.25
C ALA A 53 3.89 3.05 -14.39
N SER A 54 2.89 2.19 -14.13
CA SER A 54 3.05 0.94 -13.41
C SER A 54 4.07 0.02 -14.08
N ARG A 55 3.97 -0.16 -15.40
CA ARG A 55 4.92 -0.94 -16.21
C ARG A 55 6.32 -0.33 -16.18
N HIS A 56 6.44 0.99 -16.33
CA HIS A 56 7.74 1.67 -16.28
C HIS A 56 8.44 1.55 -14.92
N LEU A 57 7.67 1.47 -13.83
CA LEU A 57 8.17 1.20 -12.48
C LEU A 57 8.46 -0.29 -12.21
N GLY A 58 8.22 -1.18 -13.18
CA GLY A 58 8.41 -2.62 -13.04
C GLY A 58 7.31 -3.33 -12.25
N LEU A 59 6.16 -2.68 -12.03
CA LEU A 59 5.03 -3.21 -11.26
C LEU A 59 4.01 -3.96 -12.12
N GLY A 60 4.20 -3.96 -13.44
CA GLY A 60 3.32 -4.62 -14.40
C GLY A 60 1.88 -4.14 -14.35
N ASP A 61 0.95 -5.02 -14.71
CA ASP A 61 -0.48 -4.71 -14.78
C ASP A 61 -1.14 -4.76 -13.39
N ALA A 62 -0.56 -5.51 -12.46
CA ALA A 62 -1.02 -5.66 -11.08
C ALA A 62 -0.83 -4.39 -10.24
N GLY A 63 0.26 -3.65 -10.45
CA GLY A 63 0.54 -2.42 -9.73
C GLY A 63 0.93 -2.65 -8.26
N GLY A 64 0.29 -1.93 -7.34
CA GLY A 64 0.64 -2.01 -5.91
C GLY A 64 -0.51 -1.64 -4.98
N LEU A 65 -0.25 -1.71 -3.68
CA LEU A 65 -1.20 -1.33 -2.64
C LEU A 65 -1.21 0.19 -2.48
N ARG A 66 -2.37 0.83 -2.58
CA ARG A 66 -2.51 2.27 -2.36
C ARG A 66 -3.15 2.56 -1.01
N VAL A 67 -2.44 3.36 -0.23
CA VAL A 67 -2.91 3.88 1.06
C VAL A 67 -3.00 5.40 0.96
N GLY A 68 -4.13 5.97 1.37
CA GLY A 68 -4.34 7.41 1.39
C GLY A 68 -5.00 7.83 2.69
N LEU A 69 -4.60 8.99 3.22
CA LEU A 69 -5.26 9.60 4.37
C LEU A 69 -6.28 10.63 3.91
N ALA A 70 -7.37 10.74 4.67
CA ALA A 70 -8.36 11.80 4.55
C ALA A 70 -8.34 12.70 5.81
N PRO A 71 -9.01 13.87 5.81
CA PRO A 71 -9.05 14.75 6.98
C PRO A 71 -9.65 14.14 8.25
N TYR A 72 -10.39 13.03 8.10
CA TYR A 72 -11.02 12.28 9.19
C TYR A 72 -10.27 10.98 9.54
N THR A 73 -9.10 10.73 8.94
CA THR A 73 -8.24 9.62 9.33
C THR A 73 -7.45 10.02 10.57
N ASP A 74 -7.41 9.14 11.56
CA ASP A 74 -6.69 9.36 12.82
C ASP A 74 -5.56 8.35 13.05
N ASP A 75 -4.90 8.46 14.21
CA ASP A 75 -3.80 7.59 14.57
C ASP A 75 -4.24 6.14 14.80
N GLU A 76 -5.49 5.90 15.23
CA GLU A 76 -6.02 4.54 15.43
C GLU A 76 -6.19 3.83 14.08
N ASP A 77 -6.65 4.55 13.05
CA ASP A 77 -6.70 4.03 11.68
C ASP A 77 -5.30 3.65 11.15
N VAL A 78 -4.30 4.48 11.43
CA VAL A 78 -2.90 4.23 11.04
C VAL A 78 -2.34 3.03 11.78
N ASP A 79 -2.58 2.93 13.09
CA ASP A 79 -2.14 1.80 13.91
C ASP A 79 -2.78 0.48 13.45
N ARG A 80 -4.09 0.50 13.13
CA ARG A 80 -4.80 -0.67 12.58
C ARG A 80 -4.20 -1.13 11.26
N LEU A 81 -3.89 -0.21 10.34
CA LEU A 81 -3.20 -0.50 9.09
C LEU A 81 -1.81 -1.14 9.35
N VAL A 82 -0.99 -0.52 10.20
CA VAL A 82 0.38 -0.99 10.44
C VAL A 82 0.39 -2.35 11.14
N ALA A 83 -0.50 -2.57 12.11
CA ALA A 83 -0.65 -3.84 12.80
C ALA A 83 -1.07 -4.96 11.82
N ALA A 84 -2.03 -4.69 10.95
CA ALA A 84 -2.48 -5.65 9.94
C ALA A 84 -1.37 -5.97 8.93
N LEU A 85 -0.69 -4.95 8.39
CA LEU A 85 0.44 -5.14 7.49
C LEU A 85 1.54 -6.01 8.11
N ARG A 86 1.92 -5.78 9.38
CA ARG A 86 2.92 -6.59 10.09
C ARG A 86 2.57 -8.07 10.21
N ARG A 87 1.28 -8.42 10.23
CA ARG A 87 0.83 -9.82 10.25
C ARG A 87 0.92 -10.45 8.87
N VAL A 88 0.59 -9.68 7.84
CA VAL A 88 0.47 -10.18 6.47
C VAL A 88 1.81 -10.28 5.76
N VAL A 89 2.70 -9.29 5.93
CA VAL A 89 3.95 -9.15 5.14
C VAL A 89 5.18 -9.71 5.86
N ARG A 90 4.95 -10.72 6.71
CA ARG A 90 5.97 -11.33 7.56
C ARG A 90 6.85 -12.34 6.83
#